data_AF-A0A0D3BFV9-F1
#
_entry.id   AF-A0A0D3BFV9-F1
#
_cell.length_a   1.000
_cell.length_b   1.000
_cell.length_c   1.000
_cell.angle_alpha   90.00
_cell.angle_beta   90.00
_cell.angle_gamma   90.00
#
_symmetry.space_group_name_H-M   'P 1'
#
loop_
_entity.id
_entity.type
_entity.pdbx_description
1 polymer ?
#
loop_
_entity_poly.entity_id
_entity_poly.type
_entity_poly.pdbx_seq_one_letter_code
_entity_poly.pdbx_strand_id
1 'polypeptide(L)' 'MPVGDDLRSRGVMSDICCPRCKEEETTTHLLFSCPFAKDVWIA' A
#
# COMPACT_ATOMS: atom_id res chain seq x y z
N MET A 1 -0.01 10.75 -2.37
CA MET A 1 1.14 9.88 -2.03
C MET A 1 1.26 8.87 -3.15
N PRO A 2 2.40 8.77 -3.84
CA PRO A 2 2.60 7.73 -4.84
C PRO A 2 2.64 6.37 -4.13
N VAL A 3 1.93 5.40 -4.67
CA VAL A 3 1.77 4.08 -4.05
C VAL A 3 2.91 3.16 -4.53
N GLY A 4 3.18 2.04 -3.85
CA GLY A 4 4.22 1.08 -4.27
C GLY A 4 4.15 0.71 -5.77
N ASP A 5 2.95 0.61 -6.32
CA ASP A 5 2.72 0.39 -7.77
C ASP A 5 3.25 1.52 -8.67
N ASP A 6 3.05 2.79 -8.29
CA ASP A 6 3.60 3.96 -9.00
C ASP A 6 5.13 3.97 -8.94
N LEU A 7 5.71 3.58 -7.81
CA LEU A 7 7.16 3.49 -7.64
C LEU A 7 7.76 2.36 -8.50
N ARG A 8 7.08 1.22 -8.57
CA ARG A 8 7.44 0.10 -9.46
C ARG A 8 7.43 0.51 -10.93
N SER A 9 6.41 1.26 -11.37
CA SER A 9 6.32 1.77 -12.75
C SER A 9 7.49 2.70 -13.12
N ARG A 10 8.10 3.34 -12.12
CA ARG A 10 9.24 4.25 -12.25
C ARG A 10 10.59 3.55 -12.09
N GLY A 11 10.62 2.21 -12.01
CA GLY A 11 11.85 1.43 -11.82
C GLY A 11 12.42 1.50 -10.41
N VAL A 12 11.67 2.02 -9.43
CA VAL A 12 12.08 2.07 -8.03
C VAL A 12 11.61 0.79 -7.34
N MET A 13 12.53 -0.15 -7.14
CA MET A 13 12.28 -1.42 -6.42
C MET A 13 12.32 -1.26 -4.90
N SER A 14 11.85 -0.14 -4.36
CA SER A 14 11.73 0.05 -2.91
C SER A 14 10.40 -0.56 -2.46
N ASP A 15 10.46 -1.38 -1.40
CA ASP A 15 9.36 -2.09 -0.73
C ASP A 15 7.98 -1.94 -1.40
N ILE A 16 7.77 -2.74 -2.45
CA ILE A 16 6.48 -2.87 -3.15
C ILE A 16 5.43 -3.58 -2.26
N CYS A 17 5.79 -3.90 -1.02
CA CYS A 17 4.96 -4.57 -0.04
C CYS A 17 4.63 -3.59 1.09
N CYS A 18 3.38 -3.58 1.51
CA CYS A 18 2.88 -2.74 2.58
C CYS A 18 3.66 -3.04 3.86
N PRO A 19 4.26 -2.05 4.54
CA PRO A 19 5.04 -2.28 5.76
C PRO A 19 4.18 -2.75 6.94
N ARG A 20 2.84 -2.69 6.84
CA ARG A 20 1.90 -3.05 7.91
C ARG A 20 1.46 -4.50 7.83
N CYS A 21 1.12 -4.99 6.64
CA CYS A 21 0.62 -6.36 6.44
C CYS A 21 1.51 -7.23 5.55
N LYS A 22 2.54 -6.65 4.92
CA LYS A 22 3.50 -7.28 4.01
C LYS A 22 2.91 -7.82 2.69
N GLU A 23 1.69 -7.42 2.33
CA GLU A 23 1.08 -7.70 1.03
C GLU A 23 1.43 -6.62 0.00
N GLU A 24 1.15 -6.85 -1.29
CA GLU A 24 1.44 -5.90 -2.36
C GLU A 24 0.80 -4.52 -2.08
N GLU A 25 1.63 -3.48 -2.04
CA GLU A 25 1.22 -2.11 -1.75
C GLU A 25 0.64 -1.46 -3.00
N THR A 26 -0.67 -1.57 -3.14
CA THR A 26 -1.47 -0.90 -4.18
C THR A 26 -2.38 0.16 -3.57
N THR A 27 -2.87 1.10 -4.37
CA THR A 27 -3.82 2.13 -3.93
C THR A 27 -5.06 1.50 -3.31
N THR A 28 -5.56 0.43 -3.94
CA THR A 28 -6.70 -0.34 -3.44
C THR A 28 -6.37 -1.01 -2.10
N HIS A 29 -5.15 -1.54 -1.96
CA HIS A 29 -4.70 -2.10 -0.70
C HIS A 29 -4.66 -1.03 0.40
N LEU A 30 -3.94 0.08 0.20
CA LEU A 30 -3.81 1.13 1.21
C LEU A 30 -5.13 1.82 1.58
N LEU A 31 -6.12 1.86 0.68
CA LEU A 31 -7.39 2.51 0.95
C LEU A 31 -8.48 1.56 1.45
N PHE A 32 -8.52 0.31 0.98
CA PHE A 32 -9.67 -0.58 1.19
C PHE A 32 -9.30 -1.96 1.73
N SER A 33 -8.16 -2.54 1.34
CA SER A 33 -7.83 -3.93 1.71
C SER A 33 -6.94 -4.03 2.96
N CYS A 34 -6.13 -3.01 3.24
CA CYS A 34 -5.17 -3.04 4.33
C CYS A 34 -5.92 -3.10 5.67
N PRO A 35 -5.62 -4.08 6.54
CA PRO A 35 -6.24 -4.17 7.87
C PRO A 35 -6.08 -2.87 8.66
N PHE A 36 -4.87 -2.29 8.58
CA PHE A 36 -4.58 -1.00 9.20
C PHE A 36 -5.45 0.14 8.65
N ALA A 37 -5.67 0.19 7.34
CA ALA A 37 -6.52 1.22 6.76
C ALA A 37 -7.97 1.07 7.23
N LYS A 38 -8.49 -0.16 7.28
CA LYS A 38 -9.84 -0.42 7.81
C LYS A 38 -9.99 0.09 9.24
N ASP A 39 -9.02 -0.16 10.12
CA ASP A 39 -9.05 0.37 11.48
C ASP A 39 -9.01 1.91 11.53
N VAL A 40 -8.27 2.56 10.63
CA VAL A 40 -8.18 4.03 10.57
C VAL A 40 -9.46 4.67 10.02
N TRP A 41 -10.08 4.09 8.99
CA TRP A 41 -11.27 4.67 8.35
C TRP A 41 -12.57 4.39 9.11
N ILE A 42 -12.61 3.38 9.96
CA ILE A 42 -13.78 3.04 10.79
C ILE A 42 -13.80 3.86 12.10
N ALA A 43 -12.75 4.62 12.40
CA ALA A 43 -12.61 5.47 13.58
C ALA A 43 -13.22 6.87 13.42
#